data_AF-A0A0U1M3N4-F1
#
_entry.id   AF-A0A0U1M3N4-F1
#
_cell.length_a   1.000
_cell.length_b   1.000
_cell.length_c   1.000
_cell.angle_alpha   90.00
_cell.angle_beta   90.00
_cell.angle_gamma   90.00
#
_symmetry.space_group_name_H-M   'P 1'
#
loop_
_entity.id
_entity.type
_entity.pdbx_description
1 polymer ?
#
loop_
_entity_poly.entity_id
_entity_poly.type
_entity_poly.pdbx_seq_one_letter_code
_entity_poly.pdbx_strand_id
1 'polypeptide(L)'
;MQSAPILSTPDAYLLDATEPVADTLGAASRSDEELSIIYDVERTLTEIRQGRWKRIALQFPDDMLPDAPRVFQLLARGIQTKDLHVNGRSSNSAATVENGSGEELGSDVMEKVSQISLEGNSSQNEEPTRFYILADTSYGNCCVDEVAAEHVNADVVVHYGRACLSPTSRLPVIHVFTHRPLPLDPLVKAFKETFTDLSSKIILAADVMYSDHVSAVHDRLVEEGYTNLFATQVVHDPSSAIPNRTVPEVVRDQPESLSDWQLFYISEPPTALLLTLSSKVAAIYIYPAAKAESGQDVKPLQASTAAALRRRYGTLVSLSTASIFGILINTLSVKNYLHIVDHVKKQIAAAGKKSYMFVVGKLNAAKVANFSEIDGWVVIGCWESSLVDTKDFWKPIITPYELELALQSDDTRVWTGAWRGDYQAILDAKPLSPDASQELHETQSGAPDNGEDDTSDFESAPPEFNLRTGQFVTNSRPMQHLTNGTSRRAANALSNGTALAKRAKGDVATIGSTVSPGAEFLRSQRTWQGLGSDFEIKYEEDGEPGGTAVVEGRKGIARGYTVGNSADRH
;
A
#
# COMPACT_ATOMS: atom_id res chain seq x y z
N MET A 1 -14.19 -15.38 36.82
CA MET A 1 -14.18 -15.71 35.38
C MET A 1 -14.87 -14.57 34.67
N GLN A 2 -14.10 -13.61 34.14
CA GLN A 2 -14.66 -12.55 33.30
C GLN A 2 -14.81 -13.12 31.89
N SER A 3 -16.02 -13.05 31.35
CA SER A 3 -16.35 -13.50 30.00
C SER A 3 -15.60 -12.68 28.94
N ALA A 4 -15.24 -13.31 27.83
CA ALA A 4 -14.65 -12.61 26.68
C ALA A 4 -15.59 -11.51 26.17
N PRO A 5 -15.06 -10.37 25.70
CA PRO A 5 -15.87 -9.30 25.14
C PRO A 5 -16.60 -9.78 23.88
N ILE A 6 -17.88 -9.45 23.78
CA ILE A 6 -18.73 -9.78 22.64
C ILE A 6 -18.27 -8.90 21.46
N LEU A 7 -17.73 -9.53 20.41
CA LEU A 7 -17.20 -8.85 19.20
C LEU A 7 -18.28 -8.59 18.13
N SER A 8 -19.54 -8.91 18.41
CA SER A 8 -20.68 -8.53 17.58
C SER A 8 -21.33 -7.28 18.15
N THR A 9 -21.41 -6.21 17.36
CA THR A 9 -22.36 -5.13 17.61
C THR A 9 -23.76 -5.76 17.68
N PRO A 10 -24.50 -5.63 18.80
CA PRO A 10 -25.87 -6.14 18.86
C PRO A 10 -26.70 -5.46 17.78
N ASP A 11 -27.63 -6.20 17.15
CA ASP A 11 -28.46 -5.69 16.04
C ASP A 11 -29.21 -4.39 16.38
N ALA A 12 -29.40 -4.11 17.67
CA ALA A 12 -30.01 -2.89 18.20
C ALA A 12 -29.15 -1.62 18.10
N TYR A 13 -27.85 -1.72 17.79
CA TYR A 13 -26.89 -0.59 17.75
C TYR A 13 -26.35 -0.29 16.34
N LEU A 14 -26.86 -0.94 15.29
CA LEU A 14 -26.44 -0.69 13.90
C LEU A 14 -26.75 0.73 13.39
N LEU A 15 -27.55 1.51 14.12
CA LEU A 15 -27.99 2.86 13.76
C LEU A 15 -27.55 3.94 14.75
N ASP A 16 -26.86 3.59 15.83
CA ASP A 16 -26.31 4.60 16.72
C ASP A 16 -25.04 5.16 16.07
N ALA A 17 -25.13 6.43 15.69
CA ALA A 17 -24.04 7.15 15.05
C ALA A 17 -22.78 7.06 15.92
N THR A 18 -21.76 6.37 15.39
CA THR A 18 -20.39 6.52 15.89
C THR A 18 -20.06 8.01 15.84
N GLU A 19 -19.50 8.55 16.92
CA GLU A 19 -19.04 9.94 16.95
C GLU A 19 -18.22 10.22 15.67
N PRO A 20 -18.52 11.31 14.94
CA PRO A 20 -17.79 11.61 13.72
C PRO A 20 -16.31 11.76 14.05
N VAL A 21 -15.48 10.90 13.44
CA VAL A 21 -14.01 10.97 13.52
C VAL A 21 -13.48 12.21 12.76
N ALA A 22 -14.35 12.89 12.01
CA ALA A 22 -14.05 14.19 11.45
C ALA A 22 -14.28 15.27 12.51
N ASP A 23 -13.21 15.96 12.92
CA ASP A 23 -13.31 17.29 13.51
C ASP A 23 -14.19 18.13 12.58
N THR A 24 -15.43 18.40 12.98
CA THR A 24 -16.26 19.44 12.36
C THR A 24 -15.72 20.81 12.78
N LEU A 25 -14.44 21.05 12.53
CA LEU A 25 -13.94 22.41 12.36
C LEU A 25 -14.59 22.90 11.08
N GLY A 26 -15.63 23.72 11.23
CA GLY A 26 -16.50 24.17 10.15
C GLY A 26 -15.69 24.48 8.90
N ALA A 27 -15.86 23.65 7.86
CA ALA A 27 -15.36 23.96 6.54
C ALA A 27 -16.08 25.24 6.10
N ALA A 28 -15.45 26.38 6.34
CA ALA A 28 -15.80 27.60 5.66
C ALA A 28 -15.88 27.22 4.17
N SER A 29 -17.04 27.47 3.54
CA SER A 29 -17.22 27.17 2.12
C SER A 29 -16.17 27.94 1.34
N ARG A 30 -15.06 27.27 0.98
CA ARG A 30 -14.01 27.81 0.13
C ARG A 30 -14.62 28.34 -1.16
N SER A 31 -14.08 29.44 -1.69
CA SER A 31 -14.55 29.97 -2.97
C SER A 31 -14.10 29.07 -4.12
N ASP A 32 -14.74 29.20 -5.27
CA ASP A 32 -14.37 28.44 -6.47
C ASP A 32 -12.96 28.81 -6.95
N GLU A 33 -12.53 30.07 -6.77
CA GLU A 33 -11.17 30.52 -7.09
C GLU A 33 -10.12 29.90 -6.16
N GLU A 34 -10.42 29.84 -4.86
CA GLU A 34 -9.53 29.21 -3.87
C GLU A 34 -9.35 27.72 -4.18
N LEU A 35 -10.45 27.02 -4.49
CA LEU A 35 -10.40 25.61 -4.91
C LEU A 35 -9.63 25.43 -6.22
N SER A 36 -9.77 26.35 -7.17
CA SER A 36 -9.04 26.32 -8.44
C SER A 36 -7.52 26.37 -8.23
N ILE A 37 -7.06 27.22 -7.29
CA ILE A 37 -5.64 27.37 -6.94
C ILE A 37 -5.16 26.16 -6.14
N ILE A 38 -5.88 25.76 -5.09
CA ILE A 38 -5.50 24.63 -4.24
C ILE A 38 -5.38 23.37 -5.09
N TYR A 39 -6.39 23.03 -5.90
CA TYR A 39 -6.42 21.80 -6.69
C TYR A 39 -5.81 21.94 -8.09
N ASP A 40 -5.09 23.03 -8.37
CA ASP A 40 -4.41 23.30 -9.64
C ASP A 40 -5.24 22.92 -10.88
N VAL A 41 -6.47 23.43 -10.92
CA VAL A 41 -7.49 23.03 -11.90
C VAL A 41 -7.05 23.40 -13.32
N GLU A 42 -6.42 24.56 -13.49
CA GLU A 42 -5.99 25.05 -14.81
C GLU A 42 -4.89 24.18 -15.44
N ARG A 43 -3.88 23.78 -14.65
CA ARG A 43 -2.83 22.86 -15.11
C ARG A 43 -3.43 21.49 -15.42
N THR A 44 -4.27 20.97 -14.54
CA THR A 44 -4.93 19.66 -14.71
C THR A 44 -5.73 19.63 -16.02
N LEU A 45 -6.51 20.67 -16.31
CA LEU A 45 -7.25 20.82 -17.58
C LEU A 45 -6.34 20.89 -18.80
N THR A 46 -5.16 21.48 -18.66
CA THR A 46 -4.19 21.59 -19.76
C THR A 46 -3.58 20.23 -20.08
N GLU A 47 -3.14 19.51 -19.05
CA GLU A 47 -2.60 18.14 -19.19
C GLU A 47 -3.66 17.19 -19.75
N ILE A 48 -4.91 17.26 -19.25
CA ILE A 48 -6.00 16.42 -19.75
C ILE A 48 -6.20 16.57 -21.26
N ARG A 49 -6.20 17.81 -21.75
CA ARG A 49 -6.37 18.11 -23.18
C ARG A 49 -5.18 17.64 -24.00
N GLN A 50 -3.96 17.80 -23.49
CA GLN A 50 -2.75 17.32 -24.16
C GLN A 50 -2.74 15.80 -24.30
N GLY A 51 -3.16 15.08 -23.26
CA GLY A 51 -3.27 13.62 -23.26
C GLY A 51 -4.44 13.06 -24.07
N ARG A 52 -5.41 13.90 -24.46
CA ARG A 52 -6.65 13.52 -25.18
C ARG A 52 -7.41 12.37 -24.49
N TRP A 53 -7.35 12.32 -23.17
CA TRP A 53 -8.05 11.30 -22.37
C TRP A 53 -9.55 11.58 -22.31
N LYS A 54 -10.37 10.52 -22.37
CA LYS A 54 -11.83 10.64 -22.39
C LYS A 54 -12.46 10.21 -21.06
N ARG A 55 -11.90 9.22 -20.39
CA ARG A 55 -12.39 8.73 -19.09
C ARG A 55 -11.34 9.02 -18.03
N ILE A 56 -11.68 9.90 -17.10
CA ILE A 56 -10.72 10.43 -16.12
C ILE A 56 -11.20 10.05 -14.73
N ALA A 57 -10.38 9.29 -13.99
CA ALA A 57 -10.65 8.99 -12.60
C ALA A 57 -10.03 10.08 -11.71
N LEU A 58 -10.78 10.60 -10.74
CA LEU A 58 -10.36 11.59 -9.77
C LEU A 58 -10.23 10.89 -8.41
N GLN A 59 -9.01 10.81 -7.88
CA GLN A 59 -8.72 10.19 -6.59
C GLN A 59 -8.40 11.27 -5.56
N PHE A 60 -9.19 11.33 -4.50
CA PHE A 60 -9.00 12.25 -3.38
C PHE A 60 -8.64 11.48 -2.11
N PRO A 61 -7.81 12.03 -1.22
CA PRO A 61 -7.66 11.50 0.12
C PRO A 61 -8.91 11.81 0.96
N ASP A 62 -9.13 11.03 2.02
CA ASP A 62 -10.33 11.08 2.85
C ASP A 62 -10.66 12.51 3.38
N ASP A 63 -9.64 13.30 3.71
CA ASP A 63 -9.78 14.66 4.23
C ASP A 63 -10.18 15.70 3.16
N MET A 64 -9.93 15.40 1.88
CA MET A 64 -10.25 16.27 0.74
C MET A 64 -11.49 15.82 -0.04
N LEU A 65 -12.01 14.62 0.26
CA LEU A 65 -13.21 14.08 -0.38
C LEU A 65 -14.44 15.02 -0.32
N PRO A 66 -14.66 15.83 0.74
CA PRO A 66 -15.74 16.82 0.75
C PRO A 66 -15.68 17.87 -0.38
N ASP A 67 -14.48 18.21 -0.87
CA ASP A 67 -14.30 19.18 -1.95
C ASP A 67 -14.51 18.56 -3.35
N ALA A 68 -14.47 17.23 -3.46
CA ALA A 68 -14.47 16.49 -4.72
C ALA A 68 -15.64 16.86 -5.67
N PRO A 69 -16.90 17.03 -5.23
CA PRO A 69 -17.99 17.41 -6.12
C PRO A 69 -17.81 18.79 -6.75
N ARG A 70 -17.21 19.76 -6.03
CA ARG A 70 -16.95 21.11 -6.55
C ARG A 70 -15.79 21.10 -7.54
N VAL A 71 -14.70 20.41 -7.21
CA VAL A 71 -13.55 20.24 -8.12
C VAL A 71 -13.99 19.57 -9.43
N PHE A 72 -14.84 18.53 -9.34
CA PHE A 72 -15.46 17.90 -10.50
C PHE A 72 -16.21 18.91 -11.37
N GLN A 73 -17.02 19.79 -10.77
CA GLN A 73 -17.80 20.80 -11.52
C GLN A 73 -16.87 21.80 -12.22
N LEU A 74 -15.81 22.26 -11.56
CA LEU A 74 -14.82 23.18 -12.13
C LEU A 74 -14.11 22.55 -13.34
N LEU A 75 -13.68 21.29 -13.22
CA LEU A 75 -13.06 20.55 -14.32
C LEU A 75 -14.04 20.33 -15.48
N ALA A 76 -15.28 19.91 -15.19
CA ALA A 76 -16.30 19.68 -16.21
C ALA A 76 -16.65 20.95 -16.99
N ARG A 77 -16.84 22.09 -16.30
CA ARG A 77 -17.05 23.40 -16.92
C ARG A 77 -15.84 23.81 -17.76
N GLY A 78 -14.64 23.66 -17.20
CA GLY A 78 -13.39 24.04 -17.86
C GLY A 78 -13.14 23.31 -19.19
N ILE A 79 -13.49 22.03 -19.29
CA ILE A 79 -13.43 21.30 -20.58
C ILE A 79 -14.43 21.88 -21.58
N GLN A 80 -15.71 22.02 -21.19
CA GLN A 80 -16.78 22.48 -22.07
C GLN A 80 -16.55 23.89 -22.64
N THR A 81 -16.08 24.84 -21.82
CA THR A 81 -15.91 26.25 -22.25
C THR A 81 -14.86 26.41 -23.35
N LYS A 82 -13.79 25.61 -23.36
CA LYS A 82 -12.73 25.72 -24.37
C LYS A 82 -13.07 24.97 -25.66
N ASP A 83 -13.83 23.88 -25.60
CA ASP A 83 -14.30 23.17 -26.80
C ASP A 83 -15.22 24.07 -27.66
N LEU A 84 -16.04 24.90 -27.01
CA LEU A 84 -16.85 25.92 -27.68
C LEU A 84 -15.98 27.00 -28.36
N HIS A 85 -14.86 27.39 -27.76
CA HIS A 85 -13.95 28.40 -28.31
C HIS A 85 -13.08 27.89 -29.46
N VAL A 86 -12.71 26.59 -29.46
CA VAL A 86 -11.98 25.96 -30.58
C VAL A 86 -12.89 25.80 -31.79
N ASN A 87 -14.14 25.39 -31.60
CA ASN A 87 -15.11 25.26 -32.69
C ASN A 87 -15.60 26.63 -33.22
N GLY A 88 -15.62 27.68 -32.39
CA GLY A 88 -16.04 29.03 -32.78
C GLY A 88 -15.01 29.84 -33.58
N ARG A 89 -13.75 29.40 -33.69
CA ARG A 89 -12.70 30.12 -34.46
C ARG A 89 -12.64 29.77 -35.95
N SER A 90 -13.39 28.77 -36.42
CA SER A 90 -13.44 28.38 -37.84
C SER A 90 -14.55 29.08 -38.65
N SER A 91 -15.36 29.94 -38.05
CA SER A 91 -16.42 30.67 -38.74
C SER A 91 -16.42 32.13 -38.34
N ASN A 92 -15.57 32.96 -38.96
CA ASN A 92 -15.84 34.39 -39.07
C ASN A 92 -14.98 35.01 -40.19
N SER A 93 -15.47 34.88 -41.42
CA SER A 93 -15.20 35.85 -42.49
C SER A 93 -16.46 36.67 -42.71
N ALA A 94 -16.36 37.96 -42.38
CA ALA A 94 -17.09 39.11 -42.91
C ALA A 94 -18.63 39.09 -42.94
N ALA A 95 -19.24 39.88 -42.06
CA ALA A 95 -20.35 40.76 -42.43
C ALA A 95 -20.50 41.91 -41.41
N THR A 96 -20.12 43.11 -41.85
CA THR A 96 -20.58 44.41 -41.35
C THR A 96 -22.07 44.61 -41.64
N VAL A 97 -22.81 45.31 -40.75
CA VAL A 97 -23.74 46.44 -41.04
C VAL A 97 -24.61 46.80 -39.81
N GLU A 98 -24.38 48.02 -39.33
CA GLU A 98 -25.29 49.12 -38.91
C GLU A 98 -26.32 49.07 -37.75
N ASN A 99 -26.41 50.24 -37.13
CA ASN A 99 -27.15 50.69 -35.95
C ASN A 99 -28.67 50.84 -36.14
N GLY A 100 -29.42 50.67 -35.04
CA GLY A 100 -30.78 51.17 -34.85
C GLY A 100 -31.15 51.25 -33.36
N SER A 101 -31.60 52.43 -32.93
CA SER A 101 -31.98 52.84 -31.57
C SER A 101 -33.39 52.42 -31.13
N GLY A 102 -33.62 52.20 -29.83
CA GLY A 102 -34.97 52.14 -29.23
C GLY A 102 -35.03 51.42 -27.87
N GLU A 103 -35.79 51.98 -26.94
CA GLU A 103 -35.78 51.77 -25.48
C GLU A 103 -36.37 50.44 -24.94
N GLU A 104 -36.05 50.25 -23.65
CA GLU A 104 -36.45 49.27 -22.62
C GLU A 104 -37.78 48.50 -22.79
N LEU A 105 -37.74 47.17 -22.59
CA LEU A 105 -38.67 46.44 -21.72
C LEU A 105 -38.23 44.99 -21.50
N GLY A 106 -38.32 44.52 -20.24
CA GLY A 106 -38.81 43.18 -19.94
C GLY A 106 -37.79 42.04 -19.88
N SER A 107 -37.49 41.63 -18.65
CA SER A 107 -36.91 40.36 -18.25
C SER A 107 -37.61 39.15 -18.89
N ASP A 108 -37.12 38.64 -20.03
CA ASP A 108 -37.51 37.30 -20.53
C ASP A 108 -36.53 36.70 -21.57
N VAL A 109 -35.22 36.94 -21.41
CA VAL A 109 -34.19 36.48 -22.37
C VAL A 109 -33.37 35.28 -21.85
N MET A 110 -33.58 34.84 -20.60
CA MET A 110 -32.78 33.76 -20.02
C MET A 110 -33.36 32.35 -20.21
N GLU A 111 -34.60 32.23 -20.71
CA GLU A 111 -35.26 30.92 -20.89
C GLU A 111 -35.35 30.43 -22.35
N LYS A 112 -34.95 31.24 -23.35
CA LYS A 112 -35.02 30.85 -24.78
C LYS A 112 -33.69 30.48 -25.44
N VAL A 113 -32.59 30.47 -24.70
CA VAL A 113 -31.28 30.00 -25.21
C VAL A 113 -31.12 28.48 -25.10
N SER A 114 -32.11 27.77 -24.54
CA SER A 114 -32.10 26.31 -24.36
C SER A 114 -32.68 25.51 -25.54
N GLN A 115 -33.11 26.15 -26.65
CA GLN A 115 -33.73 25.46 -27.79
C GLN A 115 -33.30 25.98 -29.17
N ILE A 116 -32.01 26.19 -29.40
CA ILE A 116 -31.48 26.28 -30.77
C ILE A 116 -30.64 25.02 -31.04
N SER A 117 -31.33 24.00 -31.56
CA SER A 117 -30.73 22.86 -32.21
C SER A 117 -30.14 23.32 -33.55
N LEU A 118 -28.83 23.56 -33.59
CA LEU A 118 -28.11 23.67 -34.85
C LEU A 118 -27.67 22.28 -35.28
N GLU A 119 -28.44 21.70 -36.20
CA GLU A 119 -28.01 20.55 -37.02
C GLU A 119 -26.87 21.01 -37.94
N GLY A 120 -25.65 21.01 -37.41
CA GLY A 120 -24.41 21.24 -38.13
C GLY A 120 -23.67 19.92 -38.33
N ASN A 121 -23.88 19.29 -39.48
CA ASN A 121 -23.25 18.04 -39.87
C ASN A 121 -21.76 18.27 -40.20
N SER A 122 -20.84 18.04 -39.25
CA SER A 122 -19.44 17.74 -39.56
C SER A 122 -18.65 17.17 -38.36
N SER A 123 -18.01 16.02 -38.61
CA SER A 123 -16.86 15.42 -37.89
C SER A 123 -17.17 14.47 -36.72
N GLN A 124 -17.21 13.17 -37.06
CA GLN A 124 -16.99 11.95 -36.26
C GLN A 124 -17.28 11.97 -34.74
N ASN A 125 -18.15 11.03 -34.32
CA ASN A 125 -18.44 10.59 -32.94
C ASN A 125 -17.21 10.56 -32.00
N GLU A 126 -16.83 11.69 -31.41
CA GLU A 126 -15.98 11.69 -30.22
C GLU A 126 -16.87 11.72 -28.98
N GLU A 127 -16.87 10.62 -28.22
CA GLU A 127 -17.53 10.59 -26.92
C GLU A 127 -17.03 11.74 -26.03
N PRO A 128 -17.94 12.44 -25.31
CA PRO A 128 -17.55 13.54 -24.45
C PRO A 128 -16.67 13.05 -23.31
N THR A 129 -15.70 13.88 -22.90
CA THR A 129 -14.87 13.59 -21.74
C THR A 129 -15.71 13.46 -20.47
N ARG A 130 -15.54 12.35 -19.75
CA ARG A 130 -16.25 12.00 -18.51
C ARG A 130 -15.27 11.91 -17.35
N PHE A 131 -15.68 12.45 -16.22
CA PHE A 131 -14.96 12.37 -14.96
C PHE A 131 -15.67 11.38 -14.03
N TYR A 132 -14.89 10.66 -13.22
CA TYR A 132 -15.37 9.69 -12.23
C TYR A 132 -14.65 9.95 -10.91
N ILE A 133 -15.39 10.17 -9.83
CA ILE A 133 -14.79 10.33 -8.50
C ILE A 133 -14.61 8.94 -7.90
N LEU A 134 -13.38 8.60 -7.52
CA LEU A 134 -13.09 7.40 -6.74
C LEU A 134 -13.43 7.70 -5.28
N ALA A 135 -14.50 7.07 -4.78
CA ALA A 135 -15.04 7.34 -3.45
C ALA A 135 -14.30 6.62 -2.31
N ASP A 136 -13.36 5.72 -2.63
CA ASP A 136 -12.59 4.97 -1.65
C ASP A 136 -11.14 4.83 -2.13
N THR A 137 -10.22 4.73 -1.17
CA THR A 137 -8.81 4.44 -1.43
C THR A 137 -8.48 3.03 -0.94
N SER A 138 -8.32 2.08 -1.87
CA SER A 138 -8.19 0.67 -1.49
C SER A 138 -6.90 0.33 -0.75
N TYR A 139 -5.87 1.18 -0.84
CA TYR A 139 -4.49 0.82 -0.46
C TYR A 139 -3.78 1.88 0.40
N GLY A 140 -4.39 3.06 0.58
CA GLY A 140 -3.88 4.19 1.37
C GLY A 140 -3.83 5.50 0.58
N ASN A 141 -3.86 6.62 1.31
CA ASN A 141 -4.03 7.96 0.73
C ASN A 141 -2.88 8.38 -0.19
N CYS A 142 -1.66 7.86 0.03
CA CYS A 142 -0.47 8.22 -0.74
C CYS A 142 -0.29 7.44 -2.05
N CYS A 143 -1.03 6.34 -2.24
CA CYS A 143 -0.88 5.44 -3.38
C CYS A 143 -1.95 5.72 -4.42
N VAL A 144 -1.59 5.60 -5.69
CA VAL A 144 -2.56 5.61 -6.79
C VAL A 144 -3.34 4.30 -6.80
N ASP A 145 -4.67 4.37 -6.91
CA ASP A 145 -5.54 3.20 -7.00
C ASP A 145 -5.88 2.87 -8.47
N GLU A 146 -5.00 2.13 -9.14
CA GLU A 146 -5.21 1.72 -10.54
C GLU A 146 -6.39 0.75 -10.68
N VAL A 147 -6.64 -0.08 -9.66
CA VAL A 147 -7.69 -1.12 -9.70
C VAL A 147 -9.07 -0.48 -9.65
N ALA A 148 -9.28 0.51 -8.76
CA ALA A 148 -10.54 1.25 -8.72
C ALA A 148 -10.76 2.06 -10.02
N ALA A 149 -9.71 2.66 -10.57
CA ALA A 149 -9.78 3.39 -11.83
C ALA A 149 -10.09 2.47 -13.04
N GLU A 150 -9.60 1.23 -13.03
CA GLU A 150 -9.90 0.22 -14.06
C GLU A 150 -11.37 -0.20 -14.08
N HIS A 151 -12.07 -0.20 -12.93
CA HIS A 151 -13.51 -0.53 -12.91
C HIS A 151 -14.37 0.44 -13.74
N VAL A 152 -13.90 1.68 -13.94
CA VAL A 152 -14.55 2.67 -14.83
C VAL A 152 -13.85 2.76 -16.19
N ASN A 153 -12.88 1.87 -16.45
CA ASN A 153 -11.99 1.90 -17.61
C ASN A 153 -11.37 3.28 -17.81
N ALA A 154 -10.85 3.90 -16.76
CA ALA A 154 -10.20 5.20 -16.87
C ALA A 154 -8.98 5.14 -17.81
N ASP A 155 -8.79 6.19 -18.60
CA ASP A 155 -7.61 6.35 -19.46
C ASP A 155 -6.46 7.03 -18.68
N VAL A 156 -6.78 7.76 -17.61
CA VAL A 156 -5.84 8.48 -16.73
C VAL A 156 -6.43 8.63 -15.33
N VAL A 157 -5.56 8.65 -14.31
CA VAL A 157 -5.93 8.98 -12.92
C VAL A 157 -5.37 10.35 -12.56
N VAL A 158 -6.20 11.22 -12.01
CA VAL A 158 -5.77 12.45 -11.33
C VAL A 158 -5.72 12.14 -9.83
N HIS A 159 -4.51 12.14 -9.27
CA HIS A 159 -4.28 11.84 -7.86
C HIS A 159 -3.99 13.14 -7.10
N TYR A 160 -4.90 13.49 -6.19
CA TYR A 160 -4.82 14.71 -5.39
C TYR A 160 -4.15 14.49 -4.04
N GLY A 161 -3.46 15.51 -3.56
CA GLY A 161 -2.84 15.53 -2.23
C GLY A 161 -1.55 14.74 -2.15
N ARG A 162 -1.24 14.25 -0.95
CA ARG A 162 0.02 13.56 -0.63
C ARG A 162 0.21 12.34 -1.51
N ALA A 163 1.35 12.26 -2.17
CA ALA A 163 1.68 11.14 -3.05
C ALA A 163 3.04 10.53 -2.70
N CYS A 164 3.08 9.19 -2.64
CA CYS A 164 4.33 8.44 -2.49
C CYS A 164 5.16 8.39 -3.78
N LEU A 165 4.59 8.82 -4.92
CA LEU A 165 5.22 8.88 -6.24
C LEU A 165 5.80 7.54 -6.73
N SER A 166 5.34 6.44 -6.15
CA SER A 166 5.73 5.11 -6.61
C SER A 166 5.27 4.91 -8.05
N PRO A 167 6.12 4.34 -8.93
CA PRO A 167 5.79 4.23 -10.34
C PRO A 167 4.59 3.29 -10.54
N THR A 168 3.60 3.75 -11.31
CA THR A 168 2.38 3.02 -11.63
C THR A 168 2.55 2.05 -12.78
N SER A 169 1.78 0.96 -12.80
CA SER A 169 2.04 -0.14 -13.72
C SER A 169 1.27 -0.09 -15.04
N ARG A 170 0.05 0.46 -15.04
CA ARG A 170 -0.93 0.30 -16.13
C ARG A 170 -1.48 1.61 -16.65
N LEU A 171 -1.70 2.58 -15.77
CA LEU A 171 -2.35 3.85 -16.09
C LEU A 171 -1.38 5.04 -15.93
N PRO A 172 -1.46 6.03 -16.84
CA PRO A 172 -0.82 7.32 -16.61
C PRO A 172 -1.50 8.05 -15.46
N VAL A 173 -0.73 8.87 -14.76
CA VAL A 173 -1.20 9.60 -13.57
C VAL A 173 -0.80 11.06 -13.63
N ILE A 174 -1.77 11.93 -13.42
CA ILE A 174 -1.56 13.36 -13.16
C ILE A 174 -1.51 13.54 -11.65
N HIS A 175 -0.36 13.95 -11.12
CA HIS A 175 -0.20 14.23 -9.70
C HIS A 175 -0.48 15.72 -9.42
N VAL A 176 -1.42 15.97 -8.52
CA VAL A 176 -1.78 17.30 -8.05
C VAL A 176 -1.53 17.38 -6.56
N PHE A 177 -0.42 18.00 -6.16
CA PHE A 177 0.02 18.01 -4.77
C PHE A 177 -0.71 18.99 -3.87
N THR A 178 -1.75 19.67 -4.33
CA THR A 178 -2.53 20.65 -3.56
C THR A 178 -1.73 21.75 -2.86
N HIS A 179 -1.84 22.99 -3.33
CA HIS A 179 -1.04 24.08 -2.77
C HIS A 179 -1.42 24.39 -1.31
N ARG A 180 -0.48 24.21 -0.37
CA ARG A 180 -0.63 24.58 1.03
C ARG A 180 0.13 25.88 1.33
N PRO A 181 -0.49 26.86 2.01
CA PRO A 181 0.18 28.10 2.36
C PRO A 181 1.27 27.85 3.41
N LEU A 182 2.44 28.49 3.25
CA LEU A 182 3.53 28.39 4.21
C LEU A 182 4.10 29.80 4.48
N PRO A 183 4.07 30.28 5.73
CA PRO A 183 4.69 31.56 6.07
C PRO A 183 6.21 31.44 6.00
N LEU A 184 6.84 32.15 5.05
CA LEU A 184 8.27 32.04 4.79
C LEU A 184 9.15 32.76 5.82
N ASP A 185 8.70 33.88 6.39
CA ASP A 185 9.53 34.67 7.31
C ASP A 185 9.83 33.92 8.62
N PRO A 186 8.85 33.28 9.30
CA PRO A 186 9.13 32.46 10.47
C PRO A 186 10.03 31.27 10.15
N LEU A 187 9.85 30.65 8.98
CA LEU A 187 10.66 29.52 8.54
C LEU A 187 12.13 29.92 8.37
N VAL A 188 12.41 31.01 7.64
CA VAL A 188 13.77 31.52 7.43
C VAL A 188 14.42 31.93 8.76
N LYS A 189 13.67 32.59 9.64
CA LYS A 189 14.16 32.93 10.99
C LYS A 189 14.54 31.67 11.77
N ALA A 190 13.67 30.67 11.79
CA ALA A 190 13.89 29.43 12.53
C ALA A 190 15.06 28.59 11.94
N PHE A 191 15.25 28.64 10.63
CA PHE A 191 16.41 28.07 9.95
C PHE A 191 17.71 28.73 10.42
N LYS A 192 17.75 30.07 10.45
CA LYS A 192 18.91 30.85 10.92
C LYS A 192 19.28 30.58 12.38
N GLU A 193 18.28 30.39 13.23
CA GLU A 193 18.49 30.01 14.64
C GLU A 193 19.09 28.60 14.78
N THR A 194 18.81 27.70 13.82
CA THR A 194 19.28 26.31 13.84
C THR A 194 20.68 26.18 13.26
N PHE A 195 20.94 26.83 12.13
CA PHE A 195 22.21 26.77 11.41
C PHE A 195 22.95 28.11 11.50
N THR A 196 23.72 28.29 12.56
CA THR A 196 24.52 29.50 12.76
C THR A 196 25.76 29.58 11.85
N ASP A 197 26.20 28.44 11.31
CA ASP A 197 27.31 28.35 10.36
C ASP A 197 26.83 28.40 8.91
N LEU A 198 27.22 29.47 8.21
CA LEU A 198 26.87 29.75 6.81
C LEU A 198 27.58 28.82 5.81
N SER A 199 28.62 28.12 6.24
CA SER A 199 29.40 27.20 5.41
C SER A 199 28.90 25.75 5.48
N SER A 200 27.92 25.48 6.35
CA SER A 200 27.36 24.14 6.54
C SER A 200 26.65 23.62 5.28
N LYS A 201 26.86 22.34 4.95
CA LYS A 201 26.25 21.65 3.81
C LYS A 201 24.82 21.24 4.16
N ILE A 202 23.83 21.90 3.58
CA ILE A 202 22.42 21.69 3.92
C ILE A 202 21.58 21.41 2.67
N ILE A 203 20.77 20.36 2.75
CA ILE A 203 19.76 20.03 1.75
C ILE A 203 18.40 20.50 2.25
N LEU A 204 17.71 21.30 1.44
CA LEU A 204 16.34 21.74 1.69
C LEU A 204 15.37 20.80 0.99
N ALA A 205 14.57 20.09 1.78
CA ALA A 205 13.50 19.24 1.28
C ALA A 205 12.18 19.60 1.95
N ALA A 206 11.09 19.31 1.28
CA ALA A 206 9.75 19.49 1.80
C ALA A 206 8.88 18.30 1.46
N ASP A 207 7.80 18.15 2.23
CA ASP A 207 6.67 17.37 1.77
C ASP A 207 6.17 17.86 0.40
N VAL A 208 5.60 16.96 -0.39
CA VAL A 208 5.13 17.31 -1.75
C VAL A 208 4.13 18.48 -1.73
N MET A 209 3.34 18.62 -0.66
CA MET A 209 2.35 19.70 -0.51
C MET A 209 2.98 21.10 -0.38
N TYR A 210 4.24 21.17 0.07
CA TYR A 210 4.98 22.42 0.30
C TYR A 210 6.18 22.57 -0.65
N SER A 211 6.28 21.69 -1.66
CA SER A 211 7.44 21.65 -2.56
C SER A 211 7.64 22.94 -3.36
N ASP A 212 6.56 23.65 -3.69
CA ASP A 212 6.59 24.93 -4.39
C ASP A 212 7.41 26.00 -3.64
N HIS A 213 7.38 25.96 -2.29
CA HIS A 213 8.04 26.96 -1.45
C HIS A 213 9.55 26.76 -1.32
N VAL A 214 10.07 25.57 -1.65
CA VAL A 214 11.48 25.22 -1.44
C VAL A 214 12.42 26.15 -2.22
N SER A 215 12.05 26.50 -3.46
CA SER A 215 12.82 27.42 -4.30
C SER A 215 12.92 28.83 -3.70
N ALA A 216 11.78 29.40 -3.29
CA ALA A 216 11.71 30.72 -2.68
C ALA A 216 12.48 30.78 -1.35
N VAL A 217 12.44 29.71 -0.55
CA VAL A 217 13.21 29.63 0.71
C VAL A 217 14.70 29.54 0.44
N HIS A 218 15.11 28.73 -0.55
CA HIS A 218 16.49 28.64 -0.98
C HIS A 218 17.06 30.01 -1.37
N ASP A 219 16.36 30.75 -2.23
CA ASP A 219 16.85 32.03 -2.75
C ASP A 219 17.04 33.06 -1.62
N ARG A 220 16.08 33.13 -0.68
CA ARG A 220 16.19 34.00 0.51
C ARG A 220 17.36 33.62 1.41
N LEU A 221 17.66 32.33 1.57
CA LEU A 221 18.78 31.88 2.39
C LEU A 221 20.13 32.13 1.69
N VAL A 222 20.19 32.03 0.37
CA VAL A 222 21.40 32.40 -0.39
C VAL A 222 21.68 33.89 -0.27
N GLU A 223 20.65 34.75 -0.33
CA GLU A 223 20.78 36.20 -0.08
C GLU A 223 21.32 36.53 1.31
N GLU A 224 21.02 35.70 2.31
CA GLU A 224 21.51 35.81 3.69
C GLU A 224 22.97 35.32 3.86
N GLY A 225 23.58 34.74 2.81
CA GLY A 225 25.01 34.39 2.77
C GLY A 225 25.33 32.91 2.99
N TYR A 226 24.34 32.01 2.96
CA TYR A 226 24.60 30.57 3.00
C TYR A 226 25.19 30.08 1.66
N THR A 227 26.30 29.35 1.73
CA THR A 227 27.10 28.99 0.54
C THR A 227 26.85 27.58 0.01
N ASN A 228 26.56 26.63 0.90
CA ASN A 228 26.45 25.21 0.57
C ASN A 228 25.02 24.70 0.76
N LEU A 229 24.05 25.38 0.13
CA LEU A 229 22.65 24.98 0.12
C LEU A 229 22.27 24.25 -1.16
N PHE A 230 21.40 23.25 -1.04
CA PHE A 230 20.81 22.57 -2.18
C PHE A 230 19.29 22.49 -2.05
N ALA A 231 18.57 23.05 -3.02
CA ALA A 231 17.12 23.00 -3.10
C ALA A 231 16.68 21.73 -3.85
N THR A 232 15.96 20.83 -3.18
CA THR A 232 15.45 19.62 -3.83
C THR A 232 14.22 19.92 -4.69
N GLN A 233 14.09 19.18 -5.78
CA GLN A 233 12.90 19.17 -6.64
C GLN A 233 12.29 17.77 -6.64
N VAL A 234 10.99 17.69 -6.90
CA VAL A 234 10.25 16.43 -6.95
C VAL A 234 10.59 15.66 -8.23
N VAL A 235 10.97 14.40 -8.10
CA VAL A 235 11.21 13.47 -9.22
C VAL A 235 10.50 12.14 -8.96
N HIS A 236 10.19 11.40 -10.02
CA HIS A 236 9.53 10.08 -9.93
C HIS A 236 10.55 8.94 -9.87
N ASP A 237 11.41 8.98 -8.86
CA ASP A 237 12.45 7.97 -8.63
C ASP A 237 12.52 7.62 -7.14
N PRO A 238 11.86 6.53 -6.69
CA PRO A 238 11.90 6.11 -5.29
C PRO A 238 13.27 5.58 -4.86
N SER A 239 14.12 5.16 -5.81
CA SER A 239 15.44 4.57 -5.55
C SER A 239 16.55 5.62 -5.42
N SER A 240 16.26 6.88 -5.71
CA SER A 240 17.16 8.02 -5.49
C SER A 240 17.63 8.10 -4.02
N ALA A 241 18.80 8.73 -3.79
CA ALA A 241 19.43 8.74 -2.46
C ALA A 241 18.51 9.34 -1.38
N ILE A 242 17.78 10.41 -1.74
CA ILE A 242 16.61 10.90 -1.03
C ILE A 242 15.37 10.55 -1.87
N PRO A 243 14.49 9.66 -1.41
CA PRO A 243 13.39 9.15 -2.23
C PRO A 243 12.56 10.24 -2.92
N ASN A 244 12.38 10.11 -4.23
CA ASN A 244 11.62 11.03 -5.09
C ASN A 244 12.09 12.50 -5.04
N ARG A 245 13.37 12.72 -4.77
CA ARG A 245 13.97 14.07 -4.74
C ARG A 245 15.25 14.12 -5.55
N THR A 246 15.49 15.28 -6.16
CA THR A 246 16.82 15.57 -6.72
C THR A 246 17.85 15.64 -5.60
N VAL A 247 19.10 15.36 -5.94
CA VAL A 247 20.24 15.41 -5.04
C VAL A 247 21.38 16.19 -5.69
N PRO A 248 22.33 16.75 -4.90
CA PRO A 248 23.51 17.40 -5.45
C PRO A 248 24.25 16.47 -6.42
N GLU A 249 24.91 17.02 -7.44
CA GLU A 249 25.60 16.20 -8.46
C GLU A 249 26.67 15.28 -7.86
N VAL A 250 27.38 15.76 -6.84
CA VAL A 250 28.36 14.97 -6.09
C VAL A 250 27.71 13.74 -5.44
N VAL A 251 26.49 13.89 -4.93
CA VAL A 251 25.71 12.80 -4.31
C VAL A 251 25.14 11.86 -5.37
N ARG A 252 24.77 12.38 -6.55
CA ARG A 252 24.32 11.56 -7.67
C ARG A 252 25.41 10.59 -8.14
N ASP A 253 26.65 11.07 -8.22
CA ASP A 253 27.78 10.27 -8.66
C ASP A 253 28.32 9.38 -7.54
N GLN A 254 28.29 9.87 -6.29
CA GLN A 254 28.71 9.14 -5.09
C GLN A 254 27.62 9.24 -4.01
N PRO A 255 26.65 8.30 -3.98
CA PRO A 255 25.54 8.31 -3.03
C PRO A 255 25.96 8.32 -1.55
N GLU A 256 27.13 7.79 -1.23
CA GLU A 256 27.69 7.79 0.14
C GLU A 256 28.04 9.19 0.64
N SER A 257 28.37 10.13 -0.25
CA SER A 257 28.69 11.52 0.12
C SER A 257 27.51 12.27 0.75
N LEU A 258 26.29 11.72 0.68
CA LEU A 258 25.12 12.25 1.37
C LEU A 258 25.32 12.31 2.89
N SER A 259 26.21 11.48 3.47
CA SER A 259 26.51 11.49 4.90
C SER A 259 27.15 12.80 5.38
N ASP A 260 27.74 13.58 4.47
CA ASP A 260 28.33 14.89 4.80
C ASP A 260 27.29 16.01 4.91
N TRP A 261 26.06 15.75 4.43
CA TRP A 261 25.01 16.75 4.34
C TRP A 261 24.02 16.62 5.49
N GLN A 262 23.52 17.77 5.95
CA GLN A 262 22.41 17.85 6.87
C GLN A 262 21.12 18.10 6.09
N LEU A 263 20.02 17.47 6.49
CA LEU A 263 18.72 17.63 5.85
C LEU A 263 17.84 18.55 6.70
N PHE A 264 17.35 19.62 6.10
CA PHE A 264 16.28 20.43 6.66
C PHE A 264 14.99 20.13 5.91
N TYR A 265 14.06 19.48 6.60
CA TYR A 265 12.81 18.97 6.04
C TYR A 265 11.62 19.82 6.50
N ILE A 266 10.86 20.37 5.55
CA ILE A 266 9.67 21.20 5.78
C ILE A 266 8.44 20.29 5.84
N SER A 267 7.67 20.42 6.92
CA SER A 267 6.58 19.53 7.36
C SER A 267 7.06 18.26 8.08
N GLU A 268 6.14 17.45 8.59
CA GLU A 268 6.45 16.20 9.27
C GLU A 268 6.62 15.06 8.23
N PRO A 269 7.81 14.44 8.12
CA PRO A 269 8.04 13.35 7.18
C PRO A 269 7.44 12.02 7.69
N PRO A 270 7.08 11.10 6.78
CA PRO A 270 6.73 9.72 7.16
C PRO A 270 7.86 9.04 7.90
N THR A 271 7.51 8.14 8.83
CA THR A 271 8.51 7.35 9.55
C THR A 271 9.39 6.53 8.62
N ALA A 272 8.85 6.00 7.51
CA ALA A 272 9.61 5.28 6.50
C ALA A 272 10.71 6.14 5.86
N LEU A 273 10.41 7.41 5.56
CA LEU A 273 11.39 8.36 5.03
C LEU A 273 12.49 8.63 6.06
N LEU A 274 12.11 8.87 7.32
CA LEU A 274 13.06 9.08 8.41
C LEU A 274 14.00 7.89 8.61
N LEU A 275 13.47 6.66 8.63
CA LEU A 275 14.29 5.46 8.76
C LEU A 275 15.25 5.31 7.58
N THR A 276 14.77 5.55 6.36
CA THR A 276 15.59 5.48 5.13
C THR A 276 16.77 6.44 5.15
N LEU A 277 16.53 7.66 5.62
CA LEU A 277 17.54 8.72 5.62
C LEU A 277 18.47 8.66 6.84
N SER A 278 18.06 8.01 7.93
CA SER A 278 18.79 8.04 9.20
C SER A 278 20.24 7.54 9.14
N SER A 279 20.57 6.64 8.20
CA SER A 279 21.92 6.14 7.97
C SER A 279 22.64 6.83 6.81
N LYS A 280 21.94 7.68 6.06
CA LYS A 280 22.43 8.30 4.82
C LYS A 280 22.81 9.77 4.97
N VAL A 281 22.27 10.49 5.96
CA VAL A 281 22.57 11.92 6.21
C VAL A 281 23.20 12.11 7.59
N ALA A 282 23.94 13.20 7.77
CA ALA A 282 24.56 13.54 9.06
C ALA A 282 23.51 13.80 10.16
N ALA A 283 22.48 14.58 9.82
CA ALA A 283 21.41 14.97 10.72
C ALA A 283 20.15 15.34 9.94
N ILE A 284 19.00 15.17 10.56
CA ILE A 284 17.70 15.57 10.01
C ILE A 284 17.06 16.58 10.98
N TYR A 285 16.72 17.75 10.47
CA TYR A 285 15.98 18.79 11.18
C TYR A 285 14.60 18.92 10.55
N ILE A 286 13.56 18.76 11.36
CA ILE A 286 12.17 18.80 10.92
C ILE A 286 11.56 20.14 11.32
N TYR A 287 10.98 20.86 10.36
CA TYR A 287 10.18 22.05 10.61
C TYR A 287 8.67 21.72 10.54
N PRO A 288 7.94 21.72 11.67
CA PRO A 288 6.50 21.41 11.69
C PRO A 288 5.62 22.48 11.02
N ALA A 289 5.46 22.39 9.70
CA ALA A 289 4.70 23.35 8.88
C ALA A 289 3.23 23.53 9.33
N ALA A 290 2.53 22.44 9.66
CA ALA A 290 1.12 22.51 10.10
C ALA A 290 0.91 23.35 11.38
N LYS A 291 1.90 23.39 12.28
CA LYS A 291 1.86 24.24 13.49
C LYS A 291 2.16 25.70 13.17
N ALA A 292 3.02 25.93 12.18
CA ALA A 292 3.33 27.27 11.69
C ALA A 292 2.14 27.91 10.96
N GLU A 293 1.33 27.12 10.24
CA GLU A 293 0.06 27.59 9.66
C GLU A 293 -0.92 28.10 10.73
N SER A 294 -0.88 27.50 11.93
CA SER A 294 -1.71 27.91 13.07
C SER A 294 -1.18 29.16 13.80
N GLY A 295 -0.14 29.83 13.27
CA GLY A 295 0.43 31.06 13.81
C GLY A 295 1.27 30.88 15.07
N GLN A 296 1.68 29.65 15.40
CA GLN A 296 2.58 29.38 16.52
C GLN A 296 4.04 29.57 16.09
N ASP A 297 4.89 30.09 16.99
CA ASP A 297 6.34 30.14 16.76
C ASP A 297 6.91 28.72 16.91
N VAL A 298 7.41 28.16 15.82
CA VAL A 298 7.85 26.76 15.76
C VAL A 298 9.35 26.67 15.57
N LYS A 299 10.01 25.90 16.45
CA LYS A 299 11.43 25.59 16.33
C LYS A 299 11.65 24.27 15.61
N PRO A 300 12.65 24.18 14.71
CA PRO A 300 13.06 22.92 14.11
C PRO A 300 13.51 21.93 15.17
N LEU A 301 13.13 20.67 14.99
CA LEU A 301 13.47 19.58 15.90
C LEU A 301 14.44 18.64 15.19
N GLN A 302 15.55 18.30 15.86
CA GLN A 302 16.44 17.25 15.35
C GLN A 302 15.77 15.89 15.52
N ALA A 303 15.59 15.17 14.42
CA ALA A 303 14.95 13.86 14.42
C ALA A 303 15.87 12.81 15.05
N SER A 304 15.28 11.87 15.80
CA SER A 304 15.97 10.69 16.31
C SER A 304 15.23 9.42 15.93
N THR A 305 15.86 8.56 15.14
CA THR A 305 15.30 7.26 14.70
C THR A 305 15.77 6.08 15.55
N ALA A 306 16.73 6.29 16.45
CA ALA A 306 17.38 5.23 17.20
C ALA A 306 16.40 4.38 18.03
N ALA A 307 15.35 4.96 18.58
CA ALA A 307 14.32 4.23 19.31
C ALA A 307 13.47 3.36 18.36
N ALA A 308 13.05 3.92 17.21
CA ALA A 308 12.27 3.19 16.21
C ALA A 308 13.07 2.02 15.62
N LEU A 309 14.32 2.26 15.19
CA LEU A 309 15.21 1.20 14.68
C LEU A 309 15.45 0.09 15.71
N ARG A 310 15.69 0.43 16.98
CA ARG A 310 15.83 -0.58 18.05
C ARG A 310 14.57 -1.44 18.21
N ARG A 311 13.38 -0.84 18.11
CA ARG A 311 12.12 -1.61 18.11
C ARG A 311 12.04 -2.54 16.91
N ARG A 312 12.34 -2.05 15.70
CA ARG A 312 12.35 -2.87 14.47
C ARG A 312 13.33 -4.04 14.59
N TYR A 313 14.57 -3.80 15.00
CA TYR A 313 15.56 -4.86 15.22
C TYR A 313 15.10 -5.87 16.28
N GLY A 314 14.46 -5.39 17.34
CA GLY A 314 13.79 -6.25 18.31
C GLY A 314 12.73 -7.16 17.67
N THR A 315 11.94 -6.64 16.73
CA THR A 315 10.97 -7.43 15.96
C THR A 315 11.66 -8.45 15.04
N LEU A 316 12.71 -8.07 14.31
CA LEU A 316 13.40 -8.97 13.39
C LEU A 316 14.02 -10.17 14.11
N VAL A 317 14.63 -9.93 15.28
CA VAL A 317 15.17 -11.01 16.12
C VAL A 317 14.07 -11.99 16.52
N SER A 318 12.87 -11.51 16.86
CA SER A 318 11.74 -12.39 17.20
C SER A 318 11.25 -13.24 16.03
N LEU A 319 11.45 -12.76 14.80
CA LEU A 319 11.04 -13.43 13.56
C LEU A 319 12.08 -14.41 13.00
N SER A 320 13.31 -14.40 13.51
CA SER A 320 14.34 -15.37 13.10
C SER A 320 13.89 -16.83 13.30
N THR A 321 13.18 -17.10 14.40
CA THR A 321 12.63 -18.43 14.74
C THR A 321 11.23 -18.69 14.17
N ALA A 322 10.66 -17.76 13.38
CA ALA A 322 9.34 -17.93 12.78
C ALA A 322 9.35 -19.10 11.79
N SER A 323 8.24 -19.84 11.72
CA SER A 323 8.11 -21.02 10.84
C SER A 323 7.28 -20.73 9.59
N ILE A 324 6.25 -19.91 9.75
CA ILE A 324 5.29 -19.56 8.70
C ILE A 324 5.23 -18.04 8.58
N PHE A 325 5.49 -17.55 7.36
CA PHE A 325 5.32 -16.16 6.97
C PHE A 325 4.05 -15.97 6.12
N GLY A 326 3.36 -14.85 6.32
CA GLY A 326 2.31 -14.38 5.43
C GLY A 326 2.82 -13.23 4.58
N ILE A 327 2.72 -13.33 3.26
CA ILE A 327 3.05 -12.27 2.32
C ILE A 327 1.78 -11.46 2.05
N LEU A 328 1.73 -10.23 2.53
CA LEU A 328 0.62 -9.29 2.35
C LEU A 328 0.94 -8.37 1.18
N ILE A 329 0.13 -8.44 0.12
CA ILE A 329 0.20 -7.50 -0.99
C ILE A 329 -0.77 -6.37 -0.68
N ASN A 330 -0.25 -5.22 -0.22
CA ASN A 330 -1.04 -4.04 0.19
C ASN A 330 -1.36 -3.10 -0.98
N THR A 331 -0.67 -3.18 -2.12
CA THR A 331 -1.07 -2.43 -3.32
C THR A 331 -0.66 -3.20 -4.56
N LEU A 332 -1.56 -3.21 -5.56
CA LEU A 332 -1.33 -3.82 -6.87
C LEU A 332 -0.85 -2.80 -7.91
N SER A 333 -0.77 -1.52 -7.53
CA SER A 333 -0.49 -0.41 -8.45
C SER A 333 1.01 -0.16 -8.65
N VAL A 334 1.87 -0.63 -7.73
CA VAL A 334 3.31 -0.36 -7.79
C VAL A 334 3.98 -1.30 -8.79
N LYS A 335 4.83 -0.77 -9.68
CA LYS A 335 5.59 -1.59 -10.63
C LYS A 335 6.40 -2.68 -9.93
N ASN A 336 6.59 -3.80 -10.63
CA ASN A 336 7.44 -4.93 -10.21
C ASN A 336 7.02 -5.64 -8.92
N TYR A 337 5.81 -5.40 -8.39
CA TYR A 337 5.33 -6.09 -7.19
C TYR A 337 5.35 -7.63 -7.31
N LEU A 338 5.10 -8.18 -8.52
CA LEU A 338 5.17 -9.64 -8.75
C LEU A 338 6.59 -10.18 -8.62
N HIS A 339 7.60 -9.44 -9.11
CA HIS A 339 8.99 -9.85 -9.01
C HIS A 339 9.47 -9.91 -7.57
N ILE A 340 9.11 -8.92 -6.75
CA ILE A 340 9.44 -8.93 -5.32
C ILE A 340 8.65 -10.00 -4.56
N VAL A 341 7.40 -10.29 -4.93
CA VAL A 341 6.66 -11.43 -4.36
C VAL A 341 7.39 -12.74 -4.63
N ASP A 342 7.87 -12.97 -5.85
CA ASP A 342 8.62 -14.18 -6.20
C ASP A 342 9.98 -14.24 -5.50
N HIS A 343 10.68 -13.11 -5.37
CA HIS A 343 11.93 -13.01 -4.62
C HIS A 343 11.73 -13.36 -3.14
N VAL A 344 10.74 -12.76 -2.48
CA VAL A 344 10.39 -13.02 -1.08
C VAL A 344 9.99 -14.49 -0.89
N LYS A 345 9.16 -15.06 -1.79
CA LYS A 345 8.82 -16.50 -1.74
C LYS A 345 10.06 -17.38 -1.83
N LYS A 346 10.98 -17.09 -2.74
CA LYS A 346 12.24 -17.84 -2.89
C LYS A 346 13.12 -17.73 -1.66
N GLN A 347 13.25 -16.55 -1.06
CA GLN A 347 14.03 -16.35 0.16
C GLN A 347 13.46 -17.13 1.35
N ILE A 348 12.14 -17.07 1.55
CA ILE A 348 11.47 -17.81 2.63
C ILE A 348 11.64 -19.32 2.41
N ALA A 349 11.47 -19.80 1.17
CA ALA A 349 11.65 -21.21 0.83
C ALA A 349 13.11 -21.68 0.97
N ALA A 350 14.09 -20.85 0.59
CA ALA A 350 15.51 -21.14 0.75
C ALA A 350 15.92 -21.24 2.22
N ALA A 351 15.27 -20.47 3.11
CA ALA A 351 15.41 -20.59 4.56
C ALA A 351 14.64 -21.79 5.15
N GLY A 352 13.99 -22.63 4.32
CA GLY A 352 13.22 -23.80 4.75
C GLY A 352 11.84 -23.47 5.35
N LYS A 353 11.39 -22.22 5.28
CA LYS A 353 10.16 -21.75 5.93
C LYS A 353 8.98 -21.74 4.95
N LYS A 354 7.75 -21.68 5.47
CA LYS A 354 6.54 -21.58 4.62
C LYS A 354 6.09 -20.16 4.40
N SER A 355 5.56 -19.90 3.21
CA SER A 355 4.92 -18.63 2.87
C SER A 355 3.51 -18.84 2.32
N TYR A 356 2.55 -18.07 2.82
CA TYR A 356 1.21 -17.94 2.22
C TYR A 356 1.02 -16.53 1.68
N MET A 357 0.40 -16.38 0.51
CA MET A 357 0.20 -15.08 -0.13
C MET A 357 -1.24 -14.61 0.05
N PHE A 358 -1.40 -13.35 0.45
CA PHE A 358 -2.67 -12.70 0.70
C PHE A 358 -2.70 -11.37 -0.05
N VAL A 359 -3.74 -11.16 -0.84
CA VAL A 359 -4.03 -9.85 -1.43
C VAL A 359 -5.00 -9.16 -0.49
N VAL A 360 -4.54 -8.09 0.15
CA VAL A 360 -5.35 -7.31 1.10
C VAL A 360 -5.26 -5.87 0.65
N GLY A 361 -6.39 -5.17 0.59
CA GLY A 361 -6.37 -3.70 0.48
C GLY A 361 -5.79 -3.06 1.75
N LYS A 362 -6.40 -1.97 2.20
CA LYS A 362 -6.03 -1.28 3.43
C LYS A 362 -5.94 -2.28 4.59
N LEU A 363 -4.73 -2.35 5.15
CA LEU A 363 -4.40 -3.25 6.26
C LEU A 363 -5.27 -2.92 7.46
N ASN A 364 -5.81 -3.96 8.08
CA ASN A 364 -6.62 -3.86 9.28
C ASN A 364 -6.27 -5.06 10.18
N ALA A 365 -6.06 -4.78 11.47
CA ALA A 365 -5.74 -5.80 12.47
C ALA A 365 -6.74 -6.97 12.46
N ALA A 366 -8.03 -6.69 12.31
CA ALA A 366 -9.08 -7.72 12.24
C ALA A 366 -8.93 -8.65 11.03
N LYS A 367 -8.52 -8.12 9.86
CA LYS A 367 -8.31 -8.94 8.65
C LYS A 367 -7.15 -9.90 8.83
N VAL A 368 -6.07 -9.41 9.43
CA VAL A 368 -4.81 -10.14 9.63
C VAL A 368 -4.93 -11.16 10.78
N ALA A 369 -5.68 -10.84 11.83
CA ALA A 369 -5.88 -11.70 13.00
C ALA A 369 -6.63 -13.01 12.69
N ASN A 370 -7.34 -13.10 11.56
CA ASN A 370 -8.02 -14.32 11.13
C ASN A 370 -7.07 -15.48 10.77
N PHE A 371 -5.77 -15.22 10.65
CA PHE A 371 -4.75 -16.20 10.30
C PHE A 371 -3.76 -16.39 11.45
N SER A 372 -4.21 -17.07 12.50
CA SER A 372 -3.43 -17.36 13.71
C SER A 372 -2.19 -18.22 13.45
N GLU A 373 -2.19 -18.97 12.35
CA GLU A 373 -1.10 -19.86 11.93
C GLU A 373 0.16 -19.10 11.50
N ILE A 374 0.02 -17.81 11.18
CA ILE A 374 1.11 -17.00 10.66
C ILE A 374 1.89 -16.38 11.82
N ASP A 375 3.20 -16.62 11.83
CA ASP A 375 4.10 -16.14 12.87
C ASP A 375 4.55 -14.69 12.61
N GLY A 376 4.69 -14.32 11.34
CA GLY A 376 5.12 -12.99 10.91
C GLY A 376 4.61 -12.64 9.53
N TRP A 377 4.42 -11.35 9.30
CA TRP A 377 3.88 -10.83 8.04
C TRP A 377 4.92 -10.01 7.29
N VAL A 378 4.98 -10.20 5.98
CA VAL A 378 5.83 -9.42 5.07
C VAL A 378 4.91 -8.59 4.18
N VAL A 379 4.90 -7.27 4.36
CA VAL A 379 4.08 -6.36 3.55
C VAL A 379 4.84 -5.89 2.33
N ILE A 380 4.27 -6.15 1.16
CA ILE A 380 4.70 -5.63 -0.13
C ILE A 380 3.72 -4.52 -0.51
N GLY A 381 4.19 -3.27 -0.44
CA GLY A 381 3.41 -2.07 -0.74
C GLY A 381 4.30 -0.94 -1.23
N CYS A 382 3.84 0.32 -1.21
CA CYS A 382 4.74 1.42 -1.55
C CYS A 382 5.82 1.60 -0.48
N TRP A 383 6.92 2.27 -0.84
CA TRP A 383 8.05 2.51 0.08
C TRP A 383 7.65 3.30 1.34
N GLU A 384 6.56 4.08 1.26
CA GLU A 384 6.07 4.94 2.33
C GLU A 384 5.12 4.21 3.30
N SER A 385 4.14 3.45 2.78
CA SER A 385 3.10 2.77 3.58
C SER A 385 3.45 1.34 3.98
N SER A 386 4.52 0.76 3.43
CA SER A 386 4.97 -0.59 3.77
C SER A 386 5.49 -0.72 5.20
N LEU A 387 5.95 0.38 5.82
CA LEU A 387 6.39 0.37 7.21
C LEU A 387 5.18 0.47 8.15
N VAL A 388 4.84 -0.67 8.77
CA VAL A 388 3.79 -0.75 9.80
C VAL A 388 4.44 -0.97 11.17
N ASP A 389 4.41 0.05 12.03
CA ASP A 389 4.95 0.04 13.40
C ASP A 389 3.87 0.35 14.44
N THR A 390 2.69 -0.28 14.32
CA THR A 390 1.60 -0.16 15.30
C THR A 390 1.47 -1.42 16.16
N LYS A 391 1.02 -1.25 17.40
CA LYS A 391 0.82 -2.34 18.37
C LYS A 391 -0.50 -3.09 18.18
N ASP A 392 -1.34 -2.62 17.26
CA ASP A 392 -2.68 -3.15 17.05
C ASP A 392 -2.66 -4.53 16.37
N PHE A 393 -1.56 -4.84 15.68
CA PHE A 393 -1.40 -6.13 15.02
C PHE A 393 -0.87 -7.19 15.99
N TRP A 394 -1.62 -8.28 16.12
CA TRP A 394 -1.27 -9.44 16.97
C TRP A 394 0.07 -10.07 16.60
N LYS A 395 0.40 -10.08 15.31
CA LYS A 395 1.65 -10.62 14.76
C LYS A 395 2.43 -9.49 14.09
N PRO A 396 3.76 -9.49 14.20
CA PRO A 396 4.58 -8.42 13.66
C PRO A 396 4.51 -8.37 12.13
N ILE A 397 4.59 -7.15 11.61
CA ILE A 397 4.59 -6.84 10.18
C ILE A 397 5.93 -6.20 9.83
N ILE A 398 6.61 -6.76 8.83
CA ILE A 398 7.94 -6.35 8.35
C ILE A 398 7.95 -6.08 6.84
N THR A 399 8.94 -5.34 6.38
CA THR A 399 9.18 -5.08 4.94
C THR A 399 10.04 -6.19 4.31
N PRO A 400 10.14 -6.25 2.97
CA PRO A 400 11.02 -7.21 2.30
C PRO A 400 12.50 -7.07 2.72
N TYR A 401 13.00 -5.84 2.88
CA TYR A 401 14.37 -5.59 3.37
C TYR A 401 14.60 -6.17 4.77
N GLU A 402 13.62 -5.99 5.65
CA GLU A 402 13.67 -6.49 7.02
C GLU A 402 13.60 -8.02 7.08
N LEU A 403 12.90 -8.65 6.13
CA LEU A 403 12.88 -10.10 6.00
C LEU A 403 14.26 -10.65 5.65
N GLU A 404 14.99 -10.00 4.75
CA GLU A 404 16.36 -10.41 4.40
C GLU A 404 17.27 -10.44 5.63
N LEU A 405 17.21 -9.39 6.46
CA LEU A 405 17.92 -9.34 7.74
C LEU A 405 17.43 -10.42 8.71
N ALA A 406 16.13 -10.67 8.79
CA ALA A 406 15.55 -11.66 9.72
C ALA A 406 15.92 -13.10 9.35
N LEU A 407 16.11 -13.41 8.06
CA LEU A 407 16.46 -14.74 7.57
C LEU A 407 17.98 -15.01 7.57
N GLN A 408 18.83 -13.99 7.70
CA GLN A 408 20.28 -14.18 7.88
C GLN A 408 20.58 -14.93 9.19
N SER A 409 21.62 -15.79 9.17
CA SER A 409 22.17 -16.40 10.37
C SER A 409 22.75 -15.35 11.32
N ASP A 410 22.72 -15.64 12.62
CA ASP A 410 23.19 -14.71 13.65
C ASP A 410 24.68 -14.36 13.50
N ASP A 411 25.50 -15.26 12.95
CA ASP A 411 26.93 -15.01 12.68
C ASP A 411 27.17 -13.98 11.57
N THR A 412 26.24 -13.88 10.63
CA THR A 412 26.33 -13.00 9.45
C THR A 412 25.53 -11.71 9.61
N ARG A 413 24.59 -11.67 10.54
CA ARG A 413 23.65 -10.56 10.68
C ARG A 413 24.33 -9.37 11.34
N VAL A 414 24.43 -8.25 10.62
CA VAL A 414 25.03 -7.01 11.11
C VAL A 414 24.00 -5.89 11.18
N TRP A 415 23.88 -5.26 12.36
CA TRP A 415 23.01 -4.12 12.57
C TRP A 415 23.73 -2.83 12.19
N THR A 416 23.55 -2.37 10.94
CA THR A 416 24.24 -1.19 10.41
C THR A 416 23.52 0.14 10.68
N GLY A 417 22.29 0.10 11.19
CA GLY A 417 21.41 1.28 11.26
C GLY A 417 20.73 1.60 9.92
N ALA A 418 21.12 0.93 8.83
CA ALA A 418 20.51 1.13 7.52
C ALA A 418 19.13 0.47 7.45
N TRP A 419 18.18 1.20 6.89
CA TRP A 419 16.83 0.73 6.60
C TRP A 419 16.43 1.16 5.19
N ARG A 420 15.71 0.29 4.47
CA ARG A 420 15.24 0.56 3.10
C ARG A 420 13.78 0.18 2.98
N GLY A 421 12.96 1.12 2.51
CA GLY A 421 11.54 0.89 2.21
C GLY A 421 11.29 0.49 0.76
N ASP A 422 12.11 0.98 -0.17
CA ASP A 422 12.03 0.63 -1.59
C ASP A 422 12.66 -0.75 -1.84
N TYR A 423 11.91 -1.60 -2.55
CA TYR A 423 12.35 -2.93 -2.93
C TYR A 423 12.94 -3.02 -4.33
N GLN A 424 12.85 -1.97 -5.15
CA GLN A 424 13.50 -1.97 -6.46
C GLN A 424 15.02 -2.12 -6.31
N ALA A 425 15.61 -1.37 -5.38
CA ALA A 425 17.02 -1.52 -5.01
C ALA A 425 17.39 -2.91 -4.46
N ILE A 426 16.43 -3.64 -3.89
CA ILE A 426 16.63 -5.02 -3.42
C ILE A 426 16.69 -5.97 -4.61
N LEU A 427 15.78 -5.81 -5.57
CA LEU A 427 15.76 -6.59 -6.81
C LEU A 427 17.00 -6.33 -7.68
N ASP A 428 17.49 -5.09 -7.68
CA ASP A 428 18.68 -4.68 -8.44
C ASP A 428 19.99 -5.08 -7.74
N ALA A 429 19.96 -5.29 -6.43
CA ALA A 429 21.10 -5.85 -5.70
C ALA A 429 21.35 -7.28 -6.19
N LYS A 430 22.52 -7.51 -6.81
CA LYS A 430 22.93 -8.87 -7.17
C LYS A 430 22.87 -9.75 -5.91
N PRO A 431 22.30 -10.98 -6.00
CA PRO A 431 22.37 -11.91 -4.88
C PRO A 431 23.84 -12.07 -4.50
N LEU A 432 24.18 -11.86 -3.23
CA LEU A 432 25.51 -12.21 -2.73
C LEU A 432 25.77 -13.67 -3.12
N SER A 433 26.86 -13.91 -3.84
CA SER A 433 27.22 -15.25 -4.27
C SER A 433 27.41 -16.15 -3.03
N PRO A 434 27.01 -17.42 -3.10
CA PRO A 434 27.28 -18.38 -2.04
C PRO A 434 28.74 -18.86 -2.14
N ASP A 435 29.71 -17.97 -1.95
CA ASP A 435 31.15 -18.29 -2.05
C ASP A 435 31.84 -18.45 -0.69
N ALA A 436 31.11 -18.89 0.34
CA ALA A 436 31.67 -19.16 1.66
C ALA A 436 31.42 -20.59 2.18
N SER A 437 31.17 -21.55 1.30
CA SER A 437 30.93 -22.96 1.66
C SER A 437 31.85 -23.97 0.96
N GLN A 438 33.00 -23.54 0.43
CA GLN A 438 34.00 -24.42 -0.19
C GLN A 438 35.37 -24.40 0.49
N GLU A 439 35.46 -24.63 1.81
CA GLU A 439 36.74 -25.03 2.42
C GLU A 439 36.54 -25.97 3.62
N LEU A 440 35.85 -27.10 3.45
CA LEU A 440 35.93 -28.23 4.38
C LEU A 440 35.70 -29.56 3.65
N HIS A 441 36.58 -29.88 2.70
CA HIS A 441 36.71 -31.23 2.16
C HIS A 441 38.19 -31.60 2.16
N GLU A 442 38.64 -32.28 3.22
CA GLU A 442 39.63 -33.36 3.18
C GLU A 442 39.91 -33.86 4.60
N THR A 443 39.36 -35.02 4.95
CA THR A 443 40.16 -36.19 5.36
C THR A 443 39.21 -37.34 5.74
N GLN A 444 39.16 -38.38 4.90
CA GLN A 444 39.46 -39.77 5.28
C GLN A 444 38.90 -40.74 4.23
N SER A 445 39.84 -41.44 3.59
CA SER A 445 39.64 -42.59 2.72
C SER A 445 39.24 -43.84 3.52
N GLY A 446 38.20 -44.56 3.10
CA GLY A 446 37.92 -45.92 3.57
C GLY A 446 36.62 -46.56 3.04
N ALA A 447 36.73 -47.28 1.92
CA ALA A 447 35.87 -48.38 1.41
C ALA A 447 34.39 -48.11 1.04
N PRO A 448 33.83 -48.81 0.00
CA PRO A 448 32.46 -48.60 -0.44
C PRO A 448 31.52 -49.49 0.38
N ASP A 449 30.63 -48.88 1.17
CA ASP A 449 29.55 -49.60 1.83
C ASP A 449 28.20 -49.19 1.24
N ASN A 450 27.45 -50.20 0.80
CA ASN A 450 26.07 -50.06 0.37
C ASN A 450 25.21 -49.94 1.63
N GLY A 451 24.73 -48.74 1.97
CA GLY A 451 23.90 -48.53 3.16
C GLY A 451 22.99 -47.31 3.01
N GLU A 452 21.72 -47.61 2.75
CA GLU A 452 20.48 -46.95 3.18
C GLU A 452 20.47 -45.42 3.45
N ASP A 453 19.60 -44.73 2.70
CA ASP A 453 19.22 -43.32 2.82
C ASP A 453 19.02 -42.82 4.26
N ASP A 454 19.93 -41.97 4.72
CA ASP A 454 19.90 -41.28 6.02
C ASP A 454 18.93 -40.07 6.00
N THR A 455 17.66 -40.32 5.66
CA THR A 455 16.59 -39.30 5.56
C THR A 455 15.72 -39.21 6.83
N SER A 456 15.93 -40.10 7.81
CA SER A 456 15.12 -40.16 9.04
C SER A 456 15.58 -39.24 10.18
N ASP A 457 16.74 -38.59 10.07
CA ASP A 457 17.40 -38.01 11.25
C ASP A 457 16.97 -36.55 11.58
N PHE A 458 16.31 -35.85 10.65
CA PHE A 458 15.88 -34.45 10.88
C PHE A 458 14.51 -34.31 11.57
N GLU A 459 13.62 -35.30 11.45
CA GLU A 459 12.33 -35.32 12.14
C GLU A 459 12.51 -35.56 13.66
N SER A 460 13.60 -36.26 14.03
CA SER A 460 14.00 -36.58 15.41
C SER A 460 14.97 -35.57 16.05
N ALA A 461 15.38 -34.52 15.33
CA ALA A 461 16.24 -33.48 15.88
C ALA A 461 15.61 -32.85 17.15
N PRO A 462 16.40 -32.32 18.11
CA PRO A 462 15.84 -31.63 19.26
C PRO A 462 15.19 -30.29 18.87
N PRO A 463 14.19 -29.79 19.61
CA PRO A 463 13.60 -28.47 19.36
C PRO A 463 14.62 -27.36 19.60
N GLU A 464 14.56 -26.29 18.82
CA GLU A 464 15.49 -25.17 18.95
C GLU A 464 15.10 -24.30 20.14
N PHE A 465 16.08 -23.95 20.97
CA PHE A 465 15.86 -23.06 22.09
C PHE A 465 15.89 -21.60 21.63
N ASN A 466 14.76 -20.91 21.72
CA ASN A 466 14.75 -19.48 21.48
C ASN A 466 15.32 -18.76 22.71
N LEU A 467 16.55 -18.27 22.58
CA LEU A 467 17.32 -17.61 23.65
C LEU A 467 16.63 -16.37 24.23
N ARG A 468 15.65 -15.79 23.54
CA ARG A 468 14.94 -14.59 23.99
C ARG A 468 13.65 -14.89 24.73
N THR A 469 12.83 -15.81 24.19
CA THR A 469 11.58 -16.21 24.88
C THR A 469 11.85 -17.21 25.99
N GLY A 470 13.03 -17.84 26.00
CA GLY A 470 13.37 -18.90 26.92
C GLY A 470 12.55 -20.18 26.68
N GLN A 471 11.96 -20.30 25.49
CA GLN A 471 11.06 -21.40 25.12
C GLN A 471 11.66 -22.21 23.97
N PHE A 472 11.37 -23.51 23.98
CA PHE A 472 11.69 -24.39 22.87
C PHE A 472 10.67 -24.19 21.75
N VAL A 473 11.16 -23.94 20.54
CA VAL A 473 10.38 -23.82 19.32
C VAL A 473 10.50 -25.13 18.55
N THR A 474 9.37 -25.80 18.36
CA THR A 474 9.27 -27.07 17.62
C THR A 474 9.09 -26.87 16.12
N ASN A 475 8.68 -25.67 15.70
CA ASN A 475 8.16 -25.42 14.35
C ASN A 475 9.18 -24.85 13.36
N SER A 476 10.40 -24.50 13.78
CA SER A 476 11.39 -23.79 12.96
C SER A 476 12.06 -24.63 11.86
N ARG A 477 11.59 -25.85 11.59
CA ARG A 477 12.31 -26.83 10.77
C ARG A 477 12.04 -26.69 9.27
N PRO A 478 13.08 -26.83 8.42
CA PRO A 478 12.94 -26.99 6.98
C PRO A 478 12.09 -28.19 6.64
N MET A 479 11.06 -27.98 5.83
CA MET A 479 10.16 -29.05 5.41
C MET A 479 10.71 -29.80 4.21
N GLN A 480 11.02 -31.08 4.37
CA GLN A 480 11.34 -31.96 3.24
C GLN A 480 10.07 -32.43 2.52
N HIS A 481 10.21 -32.60 1.20
CA HIS A 481 9.27 -33.33 0.38
C HIS A 481 9.44 -34.82 0.70
N LEU A 482 8.40 -35.50 1.20
CA LEU A 482 8.46 -36.95 1.36
C LEU A 482 8.66 -37.56 -0.04
N THR A 483 9.86 -38.07 -0.34
CA THR A 483 10.07 -38.91 -1.51
C THR A 483 9.32 -40.22 -1.30
N ASN A 484 8.60 -40.69 -2.32
CA ASN A 484 7.72 -41.87 -2.35
C ASN A 484 8.42 -43.20 -1.93
N GLY A 485 8.81 -43.35 -0.66
CA GLY A 485 9.42 -44.56 -0.12
C GLY A 485 8.43 -45.53 0.53
N THR A 486 7.26 -45.06 0.97
CA THR A 486 6.34 -45.85 1.81
C THR A 486 5.19 -46.53 1.06
N SER A 487 5.08 -46.37 -0.27
CA SER A 487 3.96 -46.96 -1.03
C SER A 487 4.10 -48.48 -1.32
N ARG A 488 5.23 -49.13 -1.00
CA ARG A 488 5.43 -50.56 -1.31
C ARG A 488 4.96 -51.57 -0.26
N ARG A 489 4.51 -51.15 0.93
CA ARG A 489 4.01 -52.09 1.96
C ARG A 489 2.49 -52.19 2.07
N ALA A 490 1.73 -51.39 1.32
CA ALA A 490 0.26 -51.39 1.38
C ALA A 490 -0.44 -52.20 0.27
N ALA A 491 0.29 -52.99 -0.52
CA ALA A 491 -0.28 -53.71 -1.67
C ALA A 491 -0.68 -55.19 -1.40
N ASN A 492 -0.45 -55.73 -0.20
CA ASN A 492 -0.67 -57.17 0.08
C ASN A 492 -1.72 -57.50 1.16
N ALA A 493 -2.67 -56.59 1.42
CA ALA A 493 -3.81 -56.89 2.29
C ALA A 493 -5.14 -56.45 1.64
N LEU A 494 -5.43 -57.01 0.47
CA LEU A 494 -6.79 -57.03 -0.09
C LEU A 494 -7.40 -58.41 0.19
N SER A 495 -7.93 -58.56 1.41
CA SER A 495 -8.91 -59.59 1.72
C SER A 495 -10.19 -58.91 2.19
N ASN A 496 -11.27 -59.06 1.44
CA ASN A 496 -12.60 -58.52 1.68
C ASN A 496 -13.05 -58.76 3.13
N GLY A 497 -13.14 -57.68 3.90
CA GLY A 497 -13.74 -57.64 5.24
C GLY A 497 -14.24 -56.24 5.53
N THR A 498 -15.56 -56.08 5.66
CA THR A 498 -16.26 -54.84 6.00
C THR A 498 -16.16 -54.55 7.50
N ALA A 499 -14.95 -54.27 7.98
CA ALA A 499 -14.72 -53.82 9.35
C ALA A 499 -13.87 -52.54 9.32
N LEU A 500 -14.47 -51.43 9.77
CA LEU A 500 -13.82 -50.12 9.91
C LEU A 500 -12.65 -50.22 10.89
N ALA A 501 -11.42 -50.10 10.38
CA ALA A 501 -10.25 -49.90 11.21
C ALA A 501 -10.31 -48.50 11.86
N LYS A 502 -10.23 -48.45 13.19
CA LYS A 502 -10.09 -47.24 13.98
C LYS A 502 -8.81 -46.51 13.51
N ARG A 503 -8.94 -45.37 12.82
CA ARG A 503 -7.77 -44.57 12.39
C ARG A 503 -6.98 -44.15 13.63
N ALA A 504 -5.68 -44.42 13.64
CA ALA A 504 -4.80 -44.10 14.75
C ALA A 504 -4.62 -42.59 14.88
N LYS A 505 -4.58 -42.08 16.12
CA LYS A 505 -4.08 -40.74 16.45
C LYS A 505 -2.62 -40.66 15.97
N GLY A 506 -2.36 -39.97 14.86
CA GLY A 506 -1.00 -39.81 14.36
C GLY A 506 -0.84 -39.33 12.92
N ASP A 507 -1.89 -39.31 12.09
CA ASP A 507 -1.76 -38.75 10.74
C ASP A 507 -1.34 -37.29 10.84
N VAL A 508 -0.19 -36.89 10.32
CA VAL A 508 0.19 -35.47 10.21
C VAL A 508 -0.59 -34.86 9.04
N ALA A 509 -1.10 -33.63 9.18
CA ALA A 509 -1.93 -33.04 8.12
C ALA A 509 -1.06 -32.70 6.90
N THR A 510 -1.23 -33.40 5.79
CA THR A 510 -0.48 -33.18 4.54
C THR A 510 -1.33 -32.48 3.47
N ILE A 511 -0.75 -31.52 2.75
CA ILE A 511 -1.31 -30.93 1.52
C ILE A 511 -0.39 -31.30 0.36
N GLY A 512 -0.89 -31.98 -0.66
CA GLY A 512 -0.11 -32.33 -1.85
C GLY A 512 1.18 -33.09 -1.51
N SER A 513 1.11 -34.14 -0.67
CA SER A 513 2.24 -34.95 -0.17
C SER A 513 3.27 -34.25 0.71
N THR A 514 3.06 -32.97 1.06
CA THR A 514 3.92 -32.22 2.00
C THR A 514 3.18 -32.02 3.32
N VAL A 515 3.81 -32.32 4.46
CA VAL A 515 3.28 -32.01 5.79
C VAL A 515 3.01 -30.50 5.88
N SER A 516 1.87 -30.09 6.42
CA SER A 516 1.46 -28.70 6.51
C SER A 516 1.24 -28.28 7.97
N PRO A 517 2.20 -27.55 8.58
CA PRO A 517 2.05 -27.03 9.93
C PRO A 517 0.81 -26.13 10.07
N GLY A 518 0.47 -25.36 9.03
CA GLY A 518 -0.79 -24.62 8.98
C GLY A 518 -2.02 -25.53 8.98
N ALA A 519 -2.00 -26.63 8.22
CA ALA A 519 -3.12 -27.60 8.24
C ALA A 519 -3.19 -28.39 9.56
N GLU A 520 -2.05 -28.66 10.18
CA GLU A 520 -1.96 -29.34 11.47
C GLU A 520 -2.47 -28.44 12.60
N PHE A 521 -2.11 -27.15 12.58
CA PHE A 521 -2.66 -26.14 13.48
C PHE A 521 -4.17 -25.97 13.28
N LEU A 522 -4.64 -25.84 12.03
CA LEU A 522 -6.07 -25.77 11.72
C LEU A 522 -6.84 -26.98 12.24
N ARG A 523 -6.23 -28.17 12.19
CA ARG A 523 -6.84 -29.41 12.67
C ARG A 523 -6.80 -29.57 14.19
N SER A 524 -5.74 -29.11 14.86
CA SER A 524 -5.48 -29.41 16.28
C SER A 524 -5.73 -28.25 17.24
N GLN A 525 -5.53 -26.99 16.81
CA GLN A 525 -5.54 -25.81 17.68
C GLN A 525 -6.69 -24.84 17.37
N ARG A 526 -7.24 -24.83 16.15
CA ARG A 526 -8.32 -23.92 15.79
C ARG A 526 -9.67 -24.42 16.31
N THR A 527 -10.18 -23.75 17.35
CA THR A 527 -11.48 -24.06 17.98
C THR A 527 -12.67 -23.46 17.24
N TRP A 528 -12.47 -22.38 16.46
CA TRP A 528 -13.52 -21.70 15.70
C TRP A 528 -13.36 -21.94 14.20
N GLN A 529 -14.29 -22.69 13.59
CA GLN A 529 -14.26 -23.07 12.17
C GLN A 529 -15.09 -22.14 11.25
N GLY A 530 -15.58 -21.01 11.76
CA GLY A 530 -16.44 -20.07 11.04
C GLY A 530 -17.90 -20.15 11.47
N LEU A 531 -18.74 -19.22 11.01
CA LEU A 531 -20.20 -19.33 11.19
C LEU A 531 -20.71 -20.52 10.37
N GLY A 532 -21.36 -21.47 11.04
CA GLY A 532 -21.81 -22.73 10.44
C GLY A 532 -21.04 -23.97 10.89
N SER A 533 -20.13 -23.86 11.87
CA SER A 533 -19.48 -25.03 12.50
C SER A 533 -20.43 -25.91 13.33
N ASP A 534 -21.63 -25.41 13.58
CA ASP A 534 -22.79 -26.07 14.16
C ASP A 534 -23.53 -26.98 13.16
N PHE A 535 -23.20 -26.91 11.87
CA PHE A 535 -23.59 -27.92 10.89
C PHE A 535 -22.54 -29.03 10.87
N GLU A 536 -22.65 -29.94 11.83
CA GLU A 536 -22.04 -31.25 11.70
C GLU A 536 -22.62 -31.89 10.42
N ILE A 537 -21.86 -31.94 9.32
CA ILE A 537 -22.28 -32.67 8.11
C ILE A 537 -22.26 -34.15 8.47
N LYS A 538 -23.32 -34.60 9.14
CA LYS A 538 -23.64 -36.00 9.29
C LYS A 538 -24.06 -36.48 7.92
N TYR A 539 -23.16 -37.17 7.23
CA TYR A 539 -23.56 -38.01 6.13
C TYR A 539 -24.58 -39.02 6.66
N GLU A 540 -25.68 -39.19 5.92
CA GLU A 540 -26.80 -40.07 6.26
C GLU A 540 -26.34 -41.53 6.45
N GLU A 541 -25.84 -41.87 7.62
CA GLU A 541 -25.64 -43.28 8.03
C GLU A 541 -26.38 -43.63 9.32
N ASP A 542 -26.88 -42.62 10.06
CA ASP A 542 -27.68 -42.83 11.26
C ASP A 542 -29.09 -42.29 11.04
N GLY A 543 -30.04 -43.21 10.81
CA GLY A 543 -31.43 -42.94 10.42
C GLY A 543 -32.30 -42.23 11.46
N GLU A 544 -32.04 -40.95 11.73
CA GLU A 544 -33.01 -40.03 12.31
C GLU A 544 -33.19 -38.76 11.44
N PRO A 545 -34.43 -38.36 11.11
CA PRO A 545 -34.70 -37.23 10.24
C PRO A 545 -34.61 -35.91 11.03
N GLY A 546 -33.39 -35.41 11.20
CA GLY A 546 -33.11 -34.16 11.94
C GLY A 546 -32.52 -33.02 11.09
N GLY A 547 -32.65 -33.05 9.76
CA GLY A 547 -32.19 -31.99 8.87
C GLY A 547 -33.35 -31.16 8.31
N THR A 548 -33.22 -29.84 8.27
CA THR A 548 -34.16 -28.97 7.57
C THR A 548 -34.10 -29.31 6.08
N ALA A 549 -35.21 -29.76 5.50
CA ALA A 549 -35.28 -30.12 4.09
C ALA A 549 -34.80 -28.95 3.21
N VAL A 550 -33.85 -29.20 2.32
CA VAL A 550 -33.39 -28.24 1.33
C VAL A 550 -34.59 -27.83 0.46
N VAL A 551 -34.97 -26.55 0.50
CA VAL A 551 -36.07 -26.02 -0.30
C VAL A 551 -35.51 -25.24 -1.48
N GLU A 552 -36.06 -25.47 -2.67
CA GLU A 552 -35.71 -24.77 -3.90
C GLU A 552 -35.98 -23.25 -3.76
N GLY A 553 -34.96 -22.44 -4.07
CA GLY A 553 -35.03 -20.98 -3.97
C GLY A 553 -35.95 -20.34 -5.02
N ARG A 554 -36.47 -19.13 -4.73
CA ARG A 554 -37.35 -18.41 -5.65
C ARG A 554 -36.57 -17.77 -6.79
N LYS A 555 -37.10 -17.82 -8.01
CA LYS A 555 -36.46 -17.23 -9.21
C LYS A 555 -37.40 -16.21 -9.87
N GLY A 556 -36.89 -15.06 -10.33
CA GLY A 556 -37.69 -13.99 -10.95
C GLY A 556 -37.12 -12.58 -10.77
N ILE A 557 -37.82 -11.57 -11.30
CA ILE A 557 -37.58 -10.14 -11.01
C ILE A 557 -38.31 -9.81 -9.70
N ALA A 558 -37.76 -8.94 -8.84
CA ALA A 558 -38.20 -8.72 -7.45
C ALA A 558 -39.72 -8.56 -7.22
N ARG A 559 -40.48 -8.15 -8.23
CA ARG A 559 -41.94 -7.99 -8.17
C ARG A 559 -42.75 -9.27 -8.46
N GLY A 560 -42.12 -10.39 -8.84
CA GLY A 560 -42.79 -11.59 -9.32
C GLY A 560 -42.04 -12.90 -9.08
N TYR A 561 -41.44 -13.07 -7.91
CA TYR A 561 -40.80 -14.33 -7.53
C TYR A 561 -41.83 -15.46 -7.39
N THR A 562 -41.66 -16.54 -8.16
CA THR A 562 -42.41 -17.79 -8.00
C THR A 562 -41.52 -18.89 -7.43
N VAL A 563 -42.13 -19.85 -6.72
CA VAL A 563 -41.45 -21.00 -6.11
C VAL A 563 -41.76 -22.25 -6.95
N GLY A 564 -40.74 -22.91 -7.48
CA GLY A 564 -40.88 -24.11 -8.31
C GLY A 564 -41.41 -23.87 -9.74
N ASN A 565 -41.60 -24.97 -10.48
CA ASN A 565 -41.96 -25.01 -11.92
C ASN A 565 -43.41 -24.59 -12.27
N SER A 566 -44.03 -23.70 -11.49
CA SER A 566 -45.35 -23.17 -11.82
C SER A 566 -45.20 -22.02 -12.82
N ALA A 567 -44.96 -22.39 -14.07
CA ALA A 567 -45.13 -21.51 -15.22
C ALA A 567 -46.61 -21.52 -15.62
N ASP A 568 -47.43 -20.70 -14.96
CA ASP A 568 -48.72 -20.29 -15.53
C ASP A 568 -48.84 -18.76 -15.47
N ARG A 569 -48.90 -18.19 -16.67
CA ARG A 569 -49.10 -16.78 -16.96
C ARG A 569 -50.50 -16.35 -16.54
N HIS A 570 -50.62 -15.11 -16.06
CA HIS A 570 -51.45 -14.10 -16.74
C HIS A 570 -50.89 -12.70 -16.48
#